data_AF-A0A923QFQ8-F1
#
_entry.id   AF-A0A923QFQ8-F1
#
_cell.length_a   1.000
_cell.length_b   1.000
_cell.length_c   1.000
_cell.angle_alpha   90.00
_cell.angle_beta   90.00
_cell.angle_gamma   90.00
#
_symmetry.space_group_name_H-M   'P 1'
#
loop_
_entity.id
_entity.type
_entity.pdbx_description
1 polymer ?
#
loop_
_entity_poly.entity_id
_entity_poly.type
_entity_poly.pdbx_seq_one_letter_code
_entity_poly.pdbx_strand_id
1 'polypeptide(L)'
;MLWDIYCRVIDNFGDIGVCWRLSCDLAARGECVRLWLDDAAALGWLAPQGRAGVEVLSWPGDSPAAEPGDVVIEAFGCELPEPVQAAMARSAGAGKPV
;
A
#
# COMPACT_ATOMS: atom_id res chain seq x y z
N MET A 1 -11.58 -5.13 -5.81
CA MET A 1 -10.43 -4.47 -6.47
C MET A 1 -9.19 -4.63 -5.61
N LEU A 2 -8.02 -4.47 -6.22
CA LEU A 2 -6.73 -4.47 -5.51
C LEU A 2 -6.31 -3.02 -5.23
N TRP A 3 -6.03 -2.72 -3.97
CA TRP A 3 -5.58 -1.41 -3.50
C TRP A 3 -4.13 -1.48 -3.03
N ASP A 4 -3.28 -0.63 -3.58
CA ASP A 4 -1.95 -0.39 -3.04
C ASP A 4 -1.94 0.87 -2.18
N ILE A 5 -1.54 0.74 -0.92
CA ILE A 5 -1.39 1.87 -0.01
C ILE A 5 0.06 1.93 0.40
N TYR A 6 0.74 3.01 0.02
CA TYR A 6 2.13 3.26 0.35
C TYR A 6 2.21 4.22 1.53
N CYS A 7 2.83 3.79 2.61
CA CYS A 7 3.07 4.60 3.79
C CYS A 7 4.53 4.49 4.20
N ARG A 8 5.25 5.62 4.14
CA ARG A 8 6.60 5.74 4.69
C ARG A 8 6.51 6.35 6.07
N VAL A 9 7.16 5.73 7.05
CA VAL A 9 7.09 6.18 8.44
C VAL A 9 8.01 7.38 8.61
N ILE A 10 7.44 8.58 8.65
CA ILE A 10 8.22 9.80 8.83
C ILE A 10 8.23 10.25 10.31
N ASP A 11 7.19 9.99 11.11
CA ASP A 11 7.25 10.14 12.57
C ASP A 11 6.19 9.33 13.37
N ASN A 12 6.60 8.80 14.54
CA ASN A 12 5.80 8.37 15.70
C ASN A 12 4.46 7.61 15.49
N PHE A 13 4.43 6.57 14.62
CA PHE A 13 3.34 5.58 14.50
C PHE A 13 1.96 6.07 14.00
N GLY A 14 1.71 7.38 13.96
CA GLY A 14 0.40 7.95 13.60
C GLY A 14 -0.02 7.58 12.18
N ASP A 15 0.89 7.75 11.23
CA ASP A 15 0.65 7.51 9.80
C ASP A 15 0.32 6.04 9.53
N ILE A 16 1.09 5.13 10.14
CA ILE A 16 0.86 3.67 10.05
C ILE A 16 -0.51 3.32 10.62
N GLY A 17 -0.88 3.91 11.76
CA GLY A 17 -2.18 3.66 12.38
C GLY A 17 -3.36 4.11 11.51
N VAL A 18 -3.20 5.22 10.79
CA VAL A 18 -4.20 5.71 9.82
C VAL A 18 -4.28 4.77 8.62
N CYS A 19 -3.14 4.45 8.01
CA CYS A 19 -3.09 3.54 6.86
C CYS A 19 -3.61 2.14 7.21
N TRP A 20 -3.24 1.59 8.35
CA TRP A 20 -3.74 0.30 8.83
C TRP A 20 -5.26 0.30 9.01
N ARG A 21 -5.81 1.35 9.64
CA ARG A 21 -7.25 1.48 9.84
C ARG A 21 -7.99 1.57 8.50
N LEU A 22 -7.46 2.32 7.54
CA LEU A 22 -8.00 2.41 6.19
C LEU A 22 -7.97 1.04 5.49
N SER A 23 -6.84 0.33 5.52
CA SER A 23 -6.71 -1.00 4.93
C SER A 23 -7.71 -1.99 5.52
N CYS A 24 -7.91 -1.96 6.84
CA CYS A 24 -8.88 -2.82 7.50
C CYS A 24 -10.33 -2.53 7.09
N ASP A 25 -10.69 -1.25 6.92
CA ASP A 25 -12.03 -0.85 6.48
C ASP A 25 -12.30 -1.29 5.04
N LEU A 26 -11.32 -1.09 4.13
CA LEU A 26 -11.39 -1.57 2.76
C LEU A 26 -11.56 -3.10 2.71
N ALA A 27 -10.72 -3.83 3.46
CA ALA A 27 -10.83 -5.29 3.56
C ALA A 27 -12.18 -5.75 4.13
N ALA A 28 -12.75 -5.01 5.09
CA ALA A 28 -14.09 -5.29 5.63
C ALA A 28 -15.20 -5.17 4.57
N ARG A 29 -14.98 -4.34 3.55
CA ARG A 29 -15.89 -4.14 2.42
C ARG A 29 -15.66 -5.12 1.26
N GLY A 30 -14.71 -6.05 1.41
CA GLY A 30 -14.39 -7.06 0.40
C GLY A 30 -13.31 -6.67 -0.60
N GLU A 31 -12.60 -5.57 -0.36
CA GLU A 31 -11.44 -5.18 -1.17
C GLU A 31 -10.19 -5.96 -0.74
N CYS A 32 -9.24 -6.13 -1.67
CA CYS A 32 -7.92 -6.67 -1.36
C CYS A 32 -6.94 -5.50 -1.22
N VAL A 33 -6.15 -5.47 -0.16
CA VAL A 33 -5.21 -4.37 0.11
C VAL A 33 -3.79 -4.90 0.24
N ARG A 34 -2.84 -4.25 -0.44
CA ARG A 34 -1.40 -4.36 -0.18
C ARG A 34 -0.95 -3.06 0.50
N LEU A 35 -0.56 -3.17 1.75
CA LEU A 35 -0.01 -2.07 2.55
C LEU A 35 1.52 -2.14 2.49
N TRP A 36 2.13 -1.19 1.79
CA TRP A 36 3.57 -1.09 1.59
C TRP A 36 4.19 -0.17 2.64
N LEU A 37 5.10 -0.72 3.44
CA LEU A 37 5.75 -0.04 4.57
C LEU A 37 7.27 -0.11 4.43
N ASP A 38 7.96 0.99 4.73
CA ASP A 38 9.42 1.01 4.86
C ASP A 38 9.90 0.33 6.16
N ASP A 39 9.12 0.45 7.24
CA ASP A 39 9.33 -0.31 8.48
C ASP A 39 8.03 -0.96 8.97
N ALA A 40 7.96 -2.29 8.84
CA ALA A 40 6.83 -3.09 9.31
C ALA A 40 6.88 -3.39 10.82
N ALA A 41 7.98 -3.11 11.52
CA ALA A 41 8.13 -3.43 12.95
C ALA A 41 7.07 -2.73 13.80
N ALA A 42 6.74 -1.49 13.43
CA ALA A 42 5.70 -0.70 14.06
C ALA A 42 4.30 -1.34 13.95
N LEU A 43 4.02 -2.05 12.85
CA LEU A 43 2.76 -2.75 12.67
C LEU A 43 2.69 -4.02 13.54
N GLY A 44 3.82 -4.67 13.81
CA GLY A 44 3.89 -5.85 14.66
C GLY A 44 3.37 -5.61 16.08
N TRP A 45 3.54 -4.40 16.63
CA TRP A 45 2.95 -4.01 17.91
C TRP A 45 1.48 -3.60 17.77
N LEU A 46 1.14 -2.83 16.73
CA LEU A 46 -0.21 -2.27 16.55
C LEU A 46 -1.25 -3.33 16.16
N ALA A 47 -0.87 -4.28 15.32
CA ALA A 47 -1.75 -5.28 14.72
C ALA A 47 -1.05 -6.65 14.63
N PRO A 48 -0.71 -7.28 15.76
CA PRO A 48 0.07 -8.51 15.80
C PRO A 48 -0.59 -9.70 15.08
N GLN A 49 -1.91 -9.67 14.92
CA GLN A 49 -2.69 -10.71 14.24
C GLN A 49 -3.00 -10.38 12.77
N GLY A 50 -2.60 -9.20 12.29
CA GLY A 50 -2.95 -8.71 10.96
C GLY A 50 -4.46 -8.60 10.71
N ARG A 51 -4.86 -8.67 9.44
CA ARG A 51 -6.26 -8.60 8.99
C ARG A 51 -6.41 -9.38 7.69
N ALA A 52 -7.37 -10.30 7.64
CA ALA A 52 -7.72 -10.99 6.39
C ALA A 52 -8.12 -9.97 5.30
N GLY A 53 -7.55 -10.13 4.10
CA GLY A 53 -7.72 -9.18 3.00
C GLY A 53 -6.71 -8.03 2.98
N VAL A 54 -5.83 -7.92 3.98
CA VAL A 54 -4.72 -6.98 4.01
C VAL A 54 -3.39 -7.74 4.02
N GLU A 55 -2.61 -7.57 2.97
CA GLU A 55 -1.23 -8.03 2.87
C GLU A 55 -0.29 -6.88 3.23
N VAL A 56 0.72 -7.14 4.06
CA VAL A 56 1.72 -6.14 4.45
C VAL A 56 3.02 -6.48 3.73
N LEU A 57 3.52 -5.52 2.95
CA LEU A 57 4.70 -5.71 2.10
C LEU A 57 5.78 -4.69 2.48
N SER A 58 7.04 -5.12 2.36
CA SER A 58 8.17 -4.21 2.50
C SER A 58 8.21 -3.24 1.33
N TRP A 59 8.60 -2.00 1.60
CA TRP A 59 8.72 -0.94 0.61
C TRP A 59 9.52 -1.42 -0.61
N PRO A 60 8.99 -1.25 -1.83
CA PRO A 60 9.70 -1.65 -3.02
C PRO A 60 10.85 -0.66 -3.22
N GLY A 61 12.08 -1.08 -2.95
CA GLY A 61 13.28 -0.31 -3.30
C GLY A 61 13.48 -0.28 -4.81
N ASP A 62 14.72 -0.47 -5.28
CA ASP A 62 15.04 -0.51 -6.72
C ASP A 62 14.58 -1.80 -7.44
N SER A 63 13.79 -2.63 -6.77
CA SER A 63 13.26 -3.87 -7.37
C SER A 63 12.21 -3.53 -8.43
N PRO A 64 12.04 -4.38 -9.46
CA PRO A 64 10.98 -4.19 -10.44
C PRO A 64 9.64 -4.08 -9.72
N ALA A 65 8.92 -2.98 -9.94
CA ALA A 65 7.62 -2.80 -9.30
C ALA A 65 6.67 -3.92 -9.74
N ALA A 66 5.94 -4.46 -8.77
CA ALA A 66 4.79 -5.30 -9.06
C ALA A 66 3.79 -4.51 -9.92
N GLU A 67 2.95 -5.22 -10.68
CA GLU A 67 1.83 -4.57 -11.34
C GLU A 67 1.00 -3.79 -10.29
N PRO A 68 0.70 -2.51 -10.54
CA PRO A 68 -0.04 -1.69 -9.60
C PRO A 68 -1.46 -2.24 -9.44
N GLY A 69 -2.01 -2.03 -8.26
CA GLY A 69 -3.41 -2.26 -7.97
C GLY A 69 -4.31 -1.41 -8.85
N ASP A 70 -5.61 -1.71 -8.80
CA ASP A 70 -6.64 -0.92 -9.46
C ASP A 70 -6.69 0.51 -8.89
N VAL A 71 -6.32 0.68 -7.62
CA VAL A 71 -6.14 1.98 -6.97
C VAL A 71 -4.81 2.02 -6.24
N VAL A 72 -4.10 3.14 -6.37
CA VAL A 72 -2.84 3.42 -5.67
C VAL A 72 -3.03 4.68 -4.80
N ILE A 73 -2.66 4.57 -3.53
CA ILE A 73 -2.66 5.67 -2.56
C ILE A 73 -1.22 5.94 -2.13
N GLU A 74 -0.74 7.15 -2.43
CA GLU A 74 0.45 7.72 -1.81
C GLU A 74 0.04 8.42 -0.51
N ALA A 75 0.39 7.85 0.64
CA ALA A 75 0.02 8.41 1.93
C ALA A 75 1.07 9.41 2.43
N PHE A 76 0.61 10.57 2.90
CA PHE A 76 1.44 11.56 3.61
C PHE A 76 2.65 12.10 2.82
N GLY A 77 2.57 12.11 1.49
CA GLY A 77 3.65 12.63 0.64
C GLY A 77 4.91 11.76 0.71
N CYS A 78 4.75 10.44 0.90
CA CYS A 78 5.86 9.50 1.04
C CYS A 78 6.72 9.34 -0.21
N GLU A 79 6.28 9.89 -1.35
CA GLU A 79 6.90 9.82 -2.67
C GLU A 79 7.09 8.37 -3.17
N LEU A 80 6.32 7.98 -4.19
CA LEU A 80 6.40 6.62 -4.73
C LEU A 80 7.74 6.38 -5.45
N PRO A 81 8.34 5.19 -5.35
CA PRO A 81 9.53 4.84 -6.12
C PRO A 81 9.30 4.98 -7.63
N GLU A 82 10.31 5.44 -8.37
CA GLU A 82 10.24 5.60 -9.83
C GLU A 82 9.77 4.31 -10.56
N PRO A 83 10.20 3.09 -10.17
CA PRO A 83 9.67 1.86 -10.77
C PRO A 83 8.15 1.71 -10.63
N VAL A 84 7.58 2.14 -9.49
CA VAL A 84 6.14 2.09 -9.23
C VAL A 84 5.41 3.12 -10.09
N GLN A 85 5.91 4.34 -10.15
CA GLN A 85 5.35 5.39 -11.01
C GLN A 85 5.36 4.99 -12.49
N ALA A 86 6.47 4.41 -12.95
CA ALA A 86 6.60 3.91 -14.31
C ALA A 86 5.62 2.76 -14.58
N ALA A 87 5.37 1.87 -13.61
CA ALA A 87 4.37 0.82 -13.74
C ALA A 87 2.95 1.38 -13.85
N MET A 88 2.58 2.34 -13.00
CA MET A 88 1.29 3.04 -13.06
C MET A 88 1.07 3.70 -14.43
N ALA A 89 2.08 4.38 -14.97
CA ALA A 89 2.00 5.03 -16.27
C ALA A 89 1.74 4.03 -17.41
N ARG A 90 2.36 2.83 -17.35
CA ARG A 90 2.10 1.76 -18.32
C ARG A 90 0.68 1.21 -18.21
N SER A 91 0.20 0.96 -16.99
CA SER A 91 -1.12 0.39 -16.75
C SER A 91 -2.27 1.35 -17.08
N ALA A 92 -2.08 2.66 -16.88
CA ALA A 92 -3.05 3.69 -17.25
C ALA A 92 -3.26 3.81 -18.77
N GLY A 93 -2.19 3.61 -19.56
CA GLY A 93 -2.25 3.59 -21.02
C GLY A 93 -2.94 2.35 -21.60
N ALA A 94 -3.13 1.31 -20.79
CA ALA A 94 -3.69 0.02 -21.21
C ALA A 94 -5.20 -0.13 -20.95
N GLY A 95 -5.86 0.87 -20.33
CA GLY A 95 -7.32 0.95 -20.15
C GLY A 95 -8.03 -0.38 -19.92
N LYS A 96 -8.09 -0.86 -18.67
CA LYS A 96 -8.92 -2.02 -18.31
C LYS A 96 -10.37 -1.76 -18.78
N PRO A 97 -10.99 -2.64 -19.60
CA PRO A 97 -12.37 -2.48 -19.96
C PRO A 97 -13.23 -2.57 -18.68
N VAL A 98 -14.12 -1.59 -18.52
CA VAL A 98 -15.19 -1.58 -17.51
C VAL A 98 -16.28 -2.58 -17.86
#